data_AF-A0A060CJR4-F1
#
_entry.id   AF-A0A060CJR4-F1
#
_cell.length_a   1.000
_cell.length_b   1.000
_cell.length_c   1.000
_cell.angle_alpha   90.00
_cell.angle_beta   90.00
_cell.angle_gamma   90.00
#
_symmetry.space_group_name_H-M   'P 1'
#
loop_
_entity.id
_entity.type
_entity.pdbx_description
1 polymer ?
#
loop_
_entity_poly.entity_id
_entity_poly.type
_entity_poly.pdbx_seq_one_letter_code
_entity_poly.pdbx_strand_id
1 'polypeptide(L)'
;MRDEVDEERDEAGSAGAASSRPAAPSASAPRRVLALVTDRAQGASSLAPGRLEVMLHRRILVDDERGVVEPLDETDCRERAEGKACEPRSVRGLFRFVASALGASRAPARPLSGVRGGERPFRASKR
;
A
#
# COMPACT_ATOMS: atom_id res chain seq x y z
N MET A 1 -19.32 4.96 -61.84
CA MET A 1 -19.78 3.83 -62.67
C MET A 1 -18.75 2.74 -62.54
N ARG A 2 -19.20 1.56 -62.10
CA ARG A 2 -18.46 0.38 -61.62
C ARG A 2 -18.13 0.42 -60.12
N ASP A 3 -18.54 -0.52 -59.28
CA ASP A 3 -19.45 -1.67 -59.40
C ASP A 3 -19.92 -1.98 -57.95
N GLU A 4 -21.22 -2.23 -57.76
CA GLU A 4 -21.72 -3.00 -56.62
C GLU A 4 -21.36 -4.48 -56.84
N VAL A 5 -20.81 -5.13 -55.83
CA VAL A 5 -20.72 -6.59 -55.77
C VAL A 5 -21.20 -7.02 -54.38
N ASP A 6 -22.45 -7.46 -54.34
CA ASP A 6 -22.96 -8.40 -53.33
C ASP A 6 -22.32 -9.77 -53.57
N GLU A 7 -21.79 -10.40 -52.53
CA GLU A 7 -21.66 -11.87 -52.50
C GLU A 7 -21.89 -12.39 -51.07
N GLU A 8 -23.03 -13.06 -50.97
CA GLU A 8 -23.64 -13.78 -49.86
C GLU A 8 -22.89 -15.09 -49.55
N ARG A 9 -22.69 -15.41 -48.27
CA ARG A 9 -22.59 -16.79 -47.79
C ARG A 9 -23.27 -16.95 -46.44
N ASP A 10 -24.50 -17.43 -46.53
CA ASP A 10 -25.17 -18.19 -45.48
C ASP A 10 -24.35 -19.43 -45.11
N GLU A 11 -24.20 -19.68 -43.80
CA GLU A 11 -24.15 -21.05 -43.28
C GLU A 11 -25.01 -21.08 -42.01
N ALA A 12 -26.25 -21.54 -42.19
CA ALA A 12 -27.15 -21.85 -41.09
C ALA A 12 -26.83 -23.23 -40.52
N GLY A 13 -26.61 -23.30 -39.20
CA GLY A 13 -27.00 -24.47 -38.41
C GLY A 13 -25.89 -25.18 -37.62
N SER A 14 -25.89 -24.99 -36.30
CA SER A 14 -26.29 -26.10 -35.43
C SER A 14 -26.81 -25.58 -34.09
N ALA A 15 -27.91 -26.19 -33.65
CA ALA A 15 -28.60 -25.90 -32.42
C ALA A 15 -27.80 -26.37 -31.20
N GLY A 16 -27.87 -25.59 -30.12
CA GLY A 16 -27.32 -25.95 -28.83
C GLY A 16 -27.46 -24.83 -27.82
N ALA A 17 -28.68 -24.57 -27.35
CA ALA A 17 -28.89 -23.81 -26.12
C ALA A 17 -28.39 -24.65 -24.94
N ALA A 18 -27.07 -24.69 -24.75
CA ALA A 18 -26.48 -25.14 -23.50
C ALA A 18 -26.82 -24.07 -22.47
N SER A 19 -27.88 -24.33 -21.70
CA SER A 19 -28.09 -23.70 -20.39
C SER A 19 -26.93 -24.10 -19.48
N SER A 20 -25.75 -23.56 -19.74
CA SER A 20 -24.68 -23.55 -18.77
C SER A 20 -25.12 -22.57 -17.70
N ARG A 21 -25.89 -23.10 -16.74
CA ARG A 21 -25.93 -22.49 -15.41
C ARG A 21 -24.47 -22.25 -15.05
N PRO A 22 -24.02 -21.00 -14.84
CA PRO A 22 -22.71 -20.81 -14.25
C PRO A 22 -22.75 -21.58 -12.93
N ALA A 23 -21.81 -22.53 -12.78
CA ALA A 23 -21.62 -23.19 -11.50
C ALA A 23 -21.53 -22.08 -10.46
N ALA A 24 -22.46 -22.06 -9.51
CA ALA A 24 -22.43 -21.11 -8.42
C ALA A 24 -21.00 -21.18 -7.84
N PRO A 25 -20.28 -20.05 -7.71
CA PRO A 25 -18.93 -20.11 -7.16
C PRO A 25 -19.05 -20.77 -5.78
N SER A 26 -18.40 -21.94 -5.64
CA SER A 26 -18.22 -22.60 -4.36
C SER A 26 -17.85 -21.53 -3.35
N ALA A 27 -18.55 -21.46 -2.22
CA ALA A 27 -18.46 -20.37 -1.24
C ALA A 27 -17.00 -20.08 -0.88
N SER A 28 -16.40 -19.13 -1.62
CA SER A 28 -15.03 -18.72 -1.41
C SER A 28 -15.03 -17.86 -0.16
N ALA A 29 -14.04 -18.07 0.70
CA ALA A 29 -13.90 -17.30 1.94
C ALA A 29 -14.07 -15.80 1.64
N PRO A 30 -14.71 -15.03 2.54
CA PRO A 30 -14.99 -13.63 2.28
C PRO A 30 -13.70 -12.90 1.94
N ARG A 31 -13.64 -12.27 0.75
CA ARG A 31 -12.48 -11.45 0.34
C ARG A 31 -12.30 -10.35 1.38
N ARG A 32 -11.09 -10.22 1.92
CA ARG A 32 -10.75 -9.21 2.94
C ARG A 32 -9.91 -8.12 2.30
N VAL A 33 -10.06 -6.90 2.82
CA VAL A 33 -9.26 -5.73 2.45
C VAL A 33 -8.48 -5.29 3.68
N LEU A 34 -7.20 -5.00 3.49
CA LEU A 34 -6.35 -4.34 4.46
C LEU A 34 -5.91 -3.01 3.87
N ALA A 35 -6.21 -1.92 4.56
CA ALA A 35 -5.72 -0.59 4.25
C ALA A 35 -4.75 -0.13 5.33
N LEU A 36 -3.63 0.45 4.90
CA LEU A 36 -2.65 1.09 5.76
C LEU A 36 -2.71 2.60 5.54
N VAL A 37 -3.01 3.32 6.61
CA VAL A 37 -3.04 4.79 6.62
C VAL A 37 -1.75 5.26 7.28
N THR A 38 -0.98 6.03 6.53
CA THR A 38 0.28 6.63 6.98
C THR A 38 0.06 8.09 7.38
N ASP A 39 0.92 8.60 8.26
CA ASP A 39 0.93 10.00 8.67
C ASP A 39 1.71 10.92 7.71
N ARG A 40 2.49 10.33 6.80
CA ARG A 40 3.28 11.03 5.76
C ARG A 40 3.43 10.20 4.49
N ALA A 41 3.99 10.81 3.45
CA ALA A 41 4.36 10.13 2.23
C ALA A 41 5.47 9.11 2.49
N GLN A 42 5.25 7.86 2.08
CA GLN A 42 6.20 6.76 2.23
C GLN A 42 6.15 5.84 1.01
N GLY A 43 7.28 5.19 0.70
CA GLY A 43 7.31 4.14 -0.30
C GLY A 43 6.67 2.87 0.26
N ALA A 44 5.78 2.24 -0.51
CA ALA A 44 5.11 1.00 -0.14
C ALA A 44 5.05 0.04 -1.34
N SER A 45 5.06 -1.26 -1.07
CA SER A 45 5.01 -2.31 -2.09
C SER A 45 4.30 -3.57 -1.58
N SER A 46 3.95 -4.46 -2.50
CA SER A 46 3.39 -5.79 -2.24
C SER A 46 4.16 -6.80 -3.08
N LEU A 47 5.30 -7.28 -2.57
CA LEU A 47 6.18 -8.21 -3.29
C LEU A 47 5.61 -9.64 -3.40
N ALA A 48 4.63 -10.00 -2.57
CA ALA A 48 3.94 -11.28 -2.65
C ALA A 48 2.46 -11.15 -2.24
N PRO A 49 1.57 -12.03 -2.74
CA PRO A 49 0.17 -12.03 -2.36
C PRO A 49 -0.01 -12.09 -0.84
N GLY A 50 -0.85 -11.19 -0.32
CA GLY A 50 -1.13 -11.12 1.12
C GLY A 50 -0.03 -10.47 1.96
N ARG A 51 1.00 -9.86 1.35
CA ARG A 51 2.04 -9.09 2.04
C ARG A 51 1.95 -7.62 1.66
N LEU A 52 2.28 -6.77 2.63
CA LEU A 52 2.41 -5.33 2.44
C LEU A 52 3.68 -4.91 3.17
N GLU A 53 4.53 -4.16 2.49
CA GLU A 53 5.75 -3.59 3.05
C GLU A 53 5.80 -2.07 2.84
N VAL A 54 6.41 -1.38 3.79
CA VAL A 54 6.56 0.07 3.77
C VAL A 54 7.98 0.43 4.21
N MET A 55 8.62 1.33 3.46
CA MET A 55 9.90 1.90 3.83
C MET A 55 9.70 2.92 4.96
N LEU A 56 10.19 2.59 6.15
CA LEU A 56 10.02 3.43 7.35
C LEU A 56 10.92 4.67 7.30
N HIS A 57 12.21 4.43 7.05
CA HIS A 57 13.26 5.44 6.97
C HIS A 57 14.41 4.88 6.13
N ARG A 58 15.21 5.76 5.52
CA ARG A 58 16.41 5.39 4.75
C ARG A 58 17.56 6.31 5.16
N ARG A 59 18.76 5.73 5.21
CA ARG A 59 20.02 6.42 5.46
C ARG A 59 21.02 5.92 4.43
N ILE A 60 21.71 6.83 3.75
CA ILE A 60 22.70 6.51 2.72
C ILE A 60 23.97 7.27 3.08
N LEU A 61 25.09 6.56 3.23
CA LEU A 61 26.37 7.12 3.67
C LEU A 61 27.20 7.72 2.52
N VAL A 62 26.74 7.55 1.28
CA VAL A 62 27.41 7.99 0.05
C VAL A 62 26.37 8.68 -0.83
N ASP A 63 26.73 9.81 -1.44
CA ASP A 63 25.88 10.52 -2.40
C ASP A 63 25.58 9.63 -3.62
N ASP A 64 24.40 9.81 -4.23
CA ASP A 64 23.99 9.03 -5.40
C ASP A 64 24.36 9.69 -6.74
N GLU A 65 25.11 10.80 -6.68
CA GLU A 65 25.61 11.58 -7.81
C GLU A 65 24.51 12.16 -8.71
N ARG A 66 23.30 12.36 -8.16
CA ARG A 66 22.15 12.93 -8.90
C ARG A 66 21.94 14.44 -8.69
N GLY A 67 22.89 15.12 -8.06
CA GLY A 67 22.98 16.58 -8.04
C GLY A 67 22.80 17.26 -6.68
N VAL A 68 22.56 16.52 -5.60
CA VAL A 68 22.50 17.08 -4.23
C VAL A 68 23.91 17.19 -3.63
N VAL A 69 24.81 16.26 -3.99
CA VAL A 69 26.24 16.27 -3.59
C VAL A 69 26.41 16.15 -2.07
N GLU A 70 25.49 15.44 -1.43
CA GLU A 70 25.58 15.10 -0.01
C GLU A 70 24.93 13.73 0.25
N PRO A 71 25.54 12.91 1.12
CA PRO A 71 24.92 11.66 1.53
C PRO A 71 23.61 11.96 2.29
N LEU A 72 22.61 11.09 2.13
CA LEU A 72 21.39 11.14 2.94
C LEU A 72 21.67 10.61 4.36
N ASP A 73 22.39 11.40 5.15
CA ASP A 73 22.82 11.08 6.51
C ASP A 73 22.38 12.15 7.52
N GLU A 74 21.08 12.25 7.75
CA GLU A 74 20.52 13.19 8.73
C GLU A 74 20.97 12.84 10.16
N THR A 75 21.60 13.81 10.83
CA THR A 75 22.04 13.69 12.23
C THR A 75 21.45 14.82 13.08
N ASP A 76 21.14 14.50 14.33
CA ASP A 76 20.76 15.46 15.35
C ASP A 76 21.95 15.71 16.27
N CYS A 77 22.47 16.94 16.25
CA CYS A 77 23.58 17.34 17.09
C CYS A 77 23.10 18.12 18.30
N ARG A 78 23.64 17.77 19.48
CA ARG A 78 23.42 18.50 20.73
C ARG A 78 24.74 18.92 21.34
N GLU A 79 24.77 20.10 21.92
CA GLU A 79 25.90 20.53 22.74
C GLU A 79 25.88 19.78 24.08
N ARG A 80 27.04 19.28 24.50
CA ARG A 80 27.27 18.64 25.80
C ARG A 80 28.50 19.26 26.45
N ALA A 81 28.72 18.97 27.73
CA ALA A 81 29.82 19.52 28.52
C ALA A 81 31.23 19.25 27.93
N GLU A 82 31.38 18.21 27.11
CA GLU A 82 32.64 17.76 26.51
C GLU A 82 32.73 18.05 24.99
N GLY A 83 31.77 18.82 24.43
CA GLY A 83 31.72 19.19 23.01
C GLY A 83 30.39 18.88 22.32
N LYS A 84 30.37 18.94 20.99
CA LYS A 84 29.19 18.68 20.16
C LYS A 84 29.08 17.18 19.87
N ALA A 85 28.00 16.56 20.36
CA ALA A 85 27.68 15.16 20.09
C ALA A 85 26.59 15.08 19.02
N CYS A 86 26.86 14.38 17.92
CA CYS A 86 25.92 14.15 16.82
C CYS A 86 25.50 12.69 16.78
N GLU A 87 24.19 12.43 16.78
CA GLU A 87 23.61 11.09 16.70
C GLU A 87 22.73 10.99 15.44
N PRO A 88 22.51 9.80 14.86
CA PRO A 88 21.58 9.64 13.74
C PRO A 88 20.19 10.14 14.10
N ARG A 89 19.56 10.88 13.19
CA ARG A 89 18.23 11.44 13.42
C ARG A 89 17.21 10.33 13.62
N SER A 90 16.49 10.40 14.73
CA SER A 90 15.43 9.45 15.04
C SER A 90 14.09 9.93 14.49
N VAL A 91 13.51 9.18 13.55
CA VAL A 91 12.19 9.46 12.99
C VAL A 91 11.13 8.63 13.71
N ARG A 92 10.04 9.27 14.14
CA ARG A 92 8.86 8.62 14.73
C ARG A 92 7.64 8.86 13.84
N GLY A 93 6.74 7.90 13.78
CA GLY A 93 5.50 8.02 13.01
C GLY A 93 4.41 7.06 13.45
N LEU A 94 3.21 7.29 12.92
CA LEU A 94 2.01 6.53 13.20
C LEU A 94 1.52 5.80 11.95
N PHE A 95 1.23 4.52 12.13
CA PHE A 95 0.59 3.66 11.14
C PHE A 95 -0.74 3.19 11.69
N ARG A 96 -1.82 3.43 10.95
CA ARG A 96 -3.15 2.91 11.29
C ARG A 96 -3.56 1.85 10.28
N PHE A 97 -3.86 0.67 10.78
CA PHE A 97 -4.39 -0.44 10.00
C PHE A 97 -5.91 -0.46 10.06
N VAL A 98 -6.54 -0.63 8.91
CA VAL A 98 -8.00 -0.78 8.77
C VAL A 98 -8.25 -2.07 8.01
N ALA A 99 -8.88 -3.05 8.66
CA ALA A 99 -9.27 -4.31 8.05
C ALA A 99 -10.79 -4.35 7.85
N SER A 100 -11.25 -4.75 6.66
CA SER A 100 -12.67 -4.85 6.32
C SER A 100 -12.95 -6.00 5.36
N ALA A 101 -14.23 -6.35 5.19
CA ALA A 101 -14.67 -7.28 4.14
C ALA A 101 -14.85 -6.53 2.80
N LEU A 102 -14.47 -7.16 1.70
CA LEU A 102 -14.66 -6.64 0.35
C LEU A 102 -16.17 -6.56 0.07
N GLY A 103 -16.67 -5.37 -0.29
CA GLY A 103 -18.10 -5.13 -0.51
C GLY A 103 -18.85 -4.53 0.69
N ALA A 104 -18.21 -4.40 1.87
CA ALA A 104 -18.73 -3.56 2.93
C ALA A 104 -18.55 -2.09 2.53
N SER A 105 -19.57 -1.50 1.88
CA SER A 105 -19.65 -0.08 1.59
C SER A 105 -19.82 0.71 2.90
N ARG A 106 -18.73 0.88 3.62
CA ARG A 106 -18.61 1.89 4.65
C ARG A 106 -17.40 2.71 4.30
N ALA A 107 -17.64 3.93 3.79
CA ALA A 107 -16.61 4.94 3.73
C ALA A 107 -15.84 4.88 5.05
N PRO A 108 -14.50 4.76 5.05
CA PRO A 108 -13.75 4.73 6.29
C PRO A 108 -14.21 5.95 7.09
N ALA A 109 -14.68 5.71 8.32
CA ALA A 109 -15.14 6.80 9.17
C ALA A 109 -14.03 7.84 9.17
N ARG A 110 -14.30 9.03 8.60
CA ARG A 110 -13.41 10.19 8.73
C ARG A 110 -13.06 10.27 10.21
N PRO A 111 -11.78 10.22 10.62
CA PRO A 111 -11.46 10.38 12.01
C PRO A 111 -12.00 11.75 12.42
N LEU A 112 -13.05 11.76 13.25
CA LEU A 112 -13.51 12.96 13.91
C LEU A 112 -12.29 13.51 14.65
N SER A 113 -12.04 14.79 14.45
CA SER A 113 -11.05 15.57 15.19
C SER A 113 -11.13 15.19 16.68
N GLY A 114 -10.02 14.71 17.24
CA GLY A 114 -9.89 14.42 18.67
C GLY A 114 -9.93 12.95 19.05
N VAL A 115 -8.90 12.17 18.70
CA VAL A 115 -8.57 10.95 19.43
C VAL A 115 -7.43 11.30 20.39
N ARG A 116 -7.77 11.46 21.67
CA ARG A 116 -6.79 11.58 22.76
C ARG A 116 -5.88 10.34 22.72
N GLY A 117 -4.59 10.57 22.50
CA GLY A 117 -3.56 9.54 22.54
C GLY A 117 -3.50 8.91 23.93
N GLY A 118 -3.99 7.69 24.05
CA GLY A 118 -3.62 6.82 25.17
C GLY A 118 -2.22 6.28 24.91
N GLU A 119 -1.20 7.05 25.30
CA GLU A 119 0.18 6.58 25.31
C GLU A 119 0.31 5.45 26.34
N ARG A 120 0.38 4.21 25.87
CA ARG A 120 0.99 3.13 26.65
C ARG A 120 2.42 2.98 26.14
N PRO A 121 3.46 3.27 26.95
CA PRO A 121 4.82 3.04 26.51
C PRO A 121 5.01 1.55 26.25
N PHE A 122 5.49 1.23 25.05
CA PHE A 122 5.94 -0.11 24.70
C PHE A 122 7.13 -0.46 25.60
N ARG A 123 6.91 -1.36 26.56
CA ARG A 123 7.95 -1.83 27.48
C ARG A 123 8.76 -2.90 26.77
N ALA A 124 9.83 -2.49 26.08
CA ALA A 124 10.80 -3.43 25.53
C ALA A 124 11.56 -4.10 26.69
N SER A 125 11.32 -5.40 26.90
CA SER A 125 12.16 -6.25 27.75
C SER A 125 13.49 -6.45 27.03
N LYS A 126 14.58 -5.94 27.61
CA LYS A 126 15.93 -6.38 27.24
C LYS A 126 16.11 -7.81 27.74
N ARG A 127 16.58 -8.70 26.88
CA ARG A 127 17.32 -9.91 27.28
C ARG A 127 18.80 -9.54 27.32
#